data_AF-A0A0B6Z182-F1
#
_entry.id   AF-A0A0B6Z182-F1
#
_cell.length_a   1.000
_cell.length_b   1.000
_cell.length_c   1.000
_cell.angle_alpha   90.00
_cell.angle_beta   90.00
_cell.angle_gamma   90.00
#
_symmetry.space_group_name_H-M   'P 1'
#
loop_
_entity.id
_entity.type
_entity.pdbx_description
1 polymer ?
#
loop_
_entity_poly.entity_id
_entity_poly.type
_entity_poly.pdbx_seq_one_letter_code
_entity_poly.pdbx_strand_id
1 'polypeptide(L)'
;EKHNLALTANSQVYSWGSNSYGQLGLSEKVDVPTRIKFMNAFTAWDIGAGVAHSVFLGDATDMHPDVLFCGKHPSKDAHVSLKKINSATSLVDIKQLGWITKVMAGGTMCACKVLNPAPLESEAVFELAATERAFYNQLIKTSNVLLRPLQKSSFYTSMGVYPYKSLLRNMVAAFGALTKKIGEGITDLTKYIQNASPLNRSLLLGFHGQFLEVFRTYSQSFSDFVAVGGFDYCTRTGSEFFEKIQGSIRDLSEEKDKSVASSSLFLRAMRYPFFRLVEYSRITTKIAAMTTIPEIKNQLQSLVLDWDGLKNKLTSEHKTADATRLFWDAAYPKLAESLRIPDRRLLRESKTHPLHMPSGGRFTS
;
A
#
# COMPACT_ATOMS: atom_id res chain seq x y z
N GLU A 1 24.73 -27.39 11.12
CA GLU A 1 24.92 -26.19 10.29
C GLU A 1 23.73 -25.93 9.38
N LYS A 2 22.52 -25.77 9.92
CA LYS A 2 21.34 -25.46 9.11
C LYS A 2 20.72 -24.18 9.64
N HIS A 3 20.30 -23.32 8.73
CA HIS A 3 19.56 -22.11 9.02
C HIS A 3 18.33 -22.08 8.13
N ASN A 4 17.35 -21.29 8.53
CA ASN A 4 16.09 -21.14 7.83
C ASN A 4 15.87 -19.67 7.51
N LEU A 5 15.16 -19.44 6.41
CA LEU A 5 14.68 -18.13 6.01
C LEU A 5 13.17 -18.22 5.81
N ALA A 6 12.45 -17.16 6.18
CA ALA A 6 11.05 -16.98 5.84
C ALA A 6 10.85 -15.58 5.29
N LEU A 7 10.09 -15.48 4.19
CA LEU A 7 9.70 -14.23 3.56
C LEU A 7 8.19 -14.02 3.77
N THR A 8 7.81 -12.86 4.28
CA THR A 8 6.41 -12.48 4.47
C THR A 8 5.87 -11.73 3.25
N ALA A 9 4.54 -11.66 3.11
CA ALA A 9 3.88 -10.92 2.06
C ALA A 9 4.17 -9.41 2.08
N ASN A 10 4.50 -8.84 3.25
CA ASN A 10 4.91 -7.44 3.41
C ASN A 10 6.44 -7.27 3.33
N SER A 11 7.11 -8.13 2.57
CA SER A 11 8.54 -8.04 2.22
C SER A 11 9.50 -8.01 3.41
N GLN A 12 9.12 -8.65 4.52
CA GLN A 12 10.00 -8.82 5.67
C GLN A 12 10.64 -10.20 5.61
N VAL A 13 11.94 -10.26 5.90
CA VAL A 13 12.69 -11.51 5.96
C VAL A 13 12.98 -11.84 7.42
N TYR A 14 12.72 -13.09 7.81
CA TYR A 14 13.05 -13.65 9.10
C TYR A 14 14.07 -14.76 8.92
N SER A 15 15.06 -14.84 9.80
CA SER A 15 16.10 -15.86 9.79
C SER A 15 16.31 -16.45 11.19
N TRP A 16 16.66 -17.73 11.26
CA TRP A 16 16.99 -18.43 12.50
C TRP A 16 17.81 -19.70 12.23
N GLY A 17 18.45 -20.24 13.27
CA GLY A 17 19.33 -21.41 13.24
C GLY A 17 20.80 -21.03 13.33
N SER A 18 21.65 -21.76 12.60
CA SER A 18 23.10 -21.59 12.62
C SER A 18 23.55 -20.23 12.08
N ASN A 19 24.48 -19.56 12.77
CA ASN A 19 25.10 -18.28 12.33
C ASN A 19 26.63 -18.29 12.33
N SER A 20 27.27 -19.46 12.25
CA SER A 20 28.74 -19.59 12.31
C SER A 20 29.46 -18.71 11.29
N TYR A 21 28.85 -18.49 10.13
CA TYR A 21 29.40 -17.72 9.02
C TYR A 21 28.70 -16.38 8.76
N GLY A 22 27.74 -15.97 9.59
CA GLY A 22 26.96 -14.74 9.35
C GLY A 22 25.73 -14.94 8.45
N GLN A 23 25.39 -16.18 8.11
CA GLN A 23 24.33 -16.52 7.15
C GLN A 23 22.92 -16.09 7.55
N LEU A 24 22.72 -15.69 8.81
CA LEU A 24 21.43 -15.14 9.24
C LEU A 24 21.24 -13.68 8.84
N GLY A 25 22.31 -12.96 8.48
CA GLY A 25 22.25 -11.50 8.33
C GLY A 25 21.98 -10.77 9.65
N LEU A 26 22.33 -11.41 10.77
CA LEU A 26 22.18 -10.94 12.15
C LEU A 26 23.53 -11.05 12.87
N SER A 27 23.69 -10.29 13.96
CA SER A 27 24.92 -10.27 14.77
C SER A 27 25.24 -11.60 15.46
N GLU A 28 24.21 -12.36 15.83
CA GLU A 28 24.35 -13.56 16.65
C GLU A 28 23.48 -14.72 16.16
N LYS A 29 23.67 -15.89 16.76
CA LYS A 29 22.83 -17.05 16.53
C LYS A 29 21.48 -16.84 17.22
N VAL A 30 20.38 -17.04 16.49
CA VAL A 30 19.02 -17.02 17.06
C VAL A 30 18.30 -18.31 16.70
N ASP A 31 17.63 -18.94 17.67
CA ASP A 31 16.91 -20.20 17.44
C ASP A 31 15.41 -20.00 17.12
N VAL A 32 14.92 -18.75 17.18
CA VAL A 32 13.55 -18.36 16.83
C VAL A 32 13.53 -17.37 15.65
N PRO A 33 12.48 -17.37 14.80
CA PRO A 33 12.39 -16.48 13.65
C PRO A 33 12.60 -15.01 14.04
N THR A 34 13.73 -14.44 13.61
CA THR A 34 14.12 -13.07 13.95
C THR A 34 14.20 -12.23 12.69
N ARG A 35 13.58 -11.04 12.71
CA ARG A 35 13.51 -10.16 11.53
C ARG A 35 14.89 -9.59 11.19
N ILE A 36 15.30 -9.73 9.93
CA ILE A 36 16.46 -9.05 9.36
C ILE A 36 16.08 -7.58 9.10
N LYS A 37 16.94 -6.65 9.51
CA LYS A 37 16.81 -5.23 9.19
C LYS A 37 17.79 -4.89 8.07
N PHE A 38 17.28 -4.74 6.86
CA PHE A 38 18.08 -4.30 5.72
C PHE A 38 18.34 -2.80 5.76
N MET A 39 19.45 -2.37 5.15
CA MET A 39 19.76 -0.96 4.93
C MET A 39 18.94 -0.40 3.73
N ASN A 40 18.84 0.92 3.62
CA ASN A 40 18.33 1.64 2.44
C ASN A 40 16.92 1.25 1.95
N ALA A 41 16.01 0.91 2.87
CA ALA A 41 14.61 0.58 2.55
C ALA A 41 14.41 -0.60 1.59
N PHE A 42 15.36 -1.53 1.54
CA PHE A 42 15.27 -2.74 0.72
C PHE A 42 14.02 -3.58 1.02
N THR A 43 13.29 -3.91 -0.04
CA THR A 43 12.02 -4.62 0.03
C THR A 43 12.18 -5.99 -0.62
N ALA A 44 12.43 -7.02 0.19
CA ALA A 44 12.68 -8.37 -0.29
C ALA A 44 11.42 -9.00 -0.91
N TRP A 45 11.58 -9.75 -1.99
CA TRP A 45 10.50 -10.49 -2.63
C TRP A 45 10.92 -11.87 -3.15
N ASP A 46 12.21 -12.23 -3.04
CA ASP A 46 12.68 -13.59 -3.22
C ASP A 46 13.91 -13.87 -2.34
N ILE A 47 14.08 -15.13 -1.92
CA ILE A 47 15.10 -15.55 -0.94
C ILE A 47 15.70 -16.91 -1.29
N GLY A 48 16.96 -17.13 -0.94
CA GLY A 48 17.62 -18.43 -1.07
C GLY A 48 18.53 -18.71 0.12
N ALA A 49 18.45 -19.92 0.67
CA ALA A 49 19.30 -20.38 1.77
C ALA A 49 20.26 -21.48 1.30
N GLY A 50 21.56 -21.21 1.37
CA GLY A 50 22.61 -22.20 1.18
C GLY A 50 22.97 -22.93 2.48
N VAL A 51 24.10 -23.63 2.51
CA VAL A 51 24.62 -24.27 3.74
C VAL A 51 25.17 -23.21 4.71
N ALA A 52 25.91 -22.25 4.18
CA ALA A 52 26.66 -21.26 4.95
C ALA A 52 26.41 -19.82 4.50
N HIS A 53 25.40 -19.58 3.66
CA HIS A 53 25.07 -18.26 3.14
C HIS A 53 23.58 -18.09 2.86
N SER A 54 23.15 -16.85 2.77
CA SER A 54 21.82 -16.44 2.31
C SER A 54 21.93 -15.45 1.17
N VAL A 55 21.00 -15.54 0.23
CA VAL A 55 20.79 -14.55 -0.83
C VAL A 55 19.38 -13.98 -0.72
N PHE A 56 19.26 -12.70 -1.01
CA PHE A 56 18.00 -11.97 -0.99
C PHE A 56 17.90 -11.17 -2.28
N LEU A 57 16.73 -11.18 -2.90
CA LEU A 57 16.42 -10.37 -4.07
C LEU A 57 15.26 -9.45 -3.70
N GLY A 58 15.41 -8.18 -4.00
CA GLY A 58 14.50 -7.16 -3.55
C GLY A 58 14.62 -5.87 -4.32
N ASP A 59 13.67 -4.97 -4.08
CA ASP A 59 13.67 -3.65 -4.69
C ASP A 59 14.60 -2.72 -3.89
N ALA A 60 15.49 -2.03 -4.60
CA ALA A 60 16.31 -0.95 -4.07
C ALA A 60 15.72 0.43 -4.42
N THR A 61 16.39 1.50 -3.99
CA THR A 61 15.92 2.88 -4.16
C THR A 61 15.77 3.33 -5.63
N ASP A 62 16.50 2.70 -6.55
CA ASP A 62 16.49 2.95 -7.99
C ASP A 62 15.39 2.17 -8.73
N MET A 63 14.53 1.42 -8.02
CA MET A 63 13.52 0.51 -8.58
C MET A 63 14.09 -0.58 -9.50
N HIS A 64 15.41 -0.72 -9.55
CA HIS A 64 16.08 -1.85 -10.17
C HIS A 64 16.25 -2.94 -9.10
N PRO A 65 16.05 -4.23 -9.44
CA PRO A 65 16.30 -5.30 -8.49
C PRO A 65 17.75 -5.28 -8.01
N ASP A 66 17.93 -5.50 -6.71
CA ASP A 66 19.23 -5.65 -6.08
C ASP A 66 19.32 -7.03 -5.41
N VAL A 67 20.52 -7.61 -5.44
CA VAL A 67 20.81 -8.90 -4.80
C VAL A 67 21.70 -8.64 -3.60
N LEU A 68 21.17 -8.97 -2.42
CA LEU A 68 21.93 -8.93 -1.18
C LEU A 68 22.41 -10.33 -0.82
N PHE A 69 23.56 -10.38 -0.15
CA PHE A 69 24.21 -11.60 0.31
C PHE A 69 24.68 -11.46 1.76
N CYS A 70 24.58 -12.52 2.54
CA CYS A 70 25.29 -12.66 3.82
C CYS A 70 25.77 -14.10 4.03
N GLY A 71 26.74 -14.28 4.93
CA GLY A 71 27.35 -15.58 5.18
C GLY A 71 28.74 -15.76 4.60
N LYS A 72 29.09 -17.02 4.29
CA LYS A 72 30.38 -17.44 3.74
C LYS A 72 30.47 -17.12 2.25
N HIS A 73 31.31 -16.15 1.90
CA HIS A 73 31.57 -15.76 0.52
C HIS A 73 32.12 -16.93 -0.34
N PRO A 74 31.71 -17.07 -1.62
CA PRO A 74 32.09 -18.20 -2.48
C PRO A 74 33.54 -18.15 -3.04
N SER A 75 34.27 -17.04 -2.90
CA SER A 75 35.66 -16.94 -3.40
C SER A 75 36.62 -17.92 -2.70
N LYS A 76 37.52 -18.52 -3.49
CA LYS A 76 38.61 -19.41 -3.08
C LYS A 76 39.96 -18.70 -2.93
N ASP A 77 40.01 -17.36 -2.98
CA ASP A 77 41.28 -16.65 -2.86
C ASP A 77 41.88 -16.84 -1.47
N ALA A 78 43.00 -17.56 -1.41
CA ALA A 78 43.73 -17.87 -0.19
C ALA A 78 44.27 -16.62 0.54
N HIS A 79 44.24 -15.45 -0.09
CA HIS A 79 44.67 -14.16 0.46
C HIS A 79 43.52 -13.31 1.02
N VAL A 80 42.27 -13.71 0.83
CA VAL A 80 41.11 -13.06 1.44
C VAL A 80 40.65 -13.96 2.59
N SER A 81 41.04 -13.61 3.82
CA SER A 81 40.52 -14.23 5.04
C SER A 81 39.02 -14.38 4.90
N LEU A 82 38.48 -15.61 4.93
CA LEU A 82 37.06 -15.96 4.84
C LEU A 82 36.17 -14.88 5.50
N LYS A 83 35.76 -13.86 4.73
CA LYS A 83 35.11 -12.66 5.30
C LYS A 83 33.68 -13.03 5.58
N LYS A 84 33.44 -13.68 6.72
CA LYS A 84 32.14 -13.82 7.35
C LYS A 84 31.41 -12.48 7.26
N ILE A 85 30.32 -12.43 6.48
CA ILE A 85 29.50 -11.22 6.35
C ILE A 85 28.26 -11.42 7.21
N ASN A 86 28.20 -10.69 8.33
CA ASN A 86 27.10 -10.79 9.29
C ASN A 86 25.90 -9.90 8.92
N SER A 87 26.05 -9.05 7.92
CA SER A 87 25.00 -8.15 7.42
C SER A 87 24.74 -8.37 5.94
N ALA A 88 23.48 -8.25 5.52
CA ALA A 88 23.13 -8.33 4.11
C ALA A 88 23.83 -7.20 3.32
N THR A 89 24.64 -7.59 2.33
CA THR A 89 25.49 -6.69 1.52
C THR A 89 25.15 -6.82 0.05
N SER A 90 25.09 -5.70 -0.68
CA SER A 90 24.74 -5.69 -2.11
C SER A 90 25.85 -6.26 -2.99
N LEU A 91 25.45 -7.08 -3.97
CA LEU A 91 26.28 -7.61 -5.05
C LEU A 91 26.13 -6.74 -6.29
N VAL A 92 26.74 -5.55 -6.23
CA VAL A 92 26.56 -4.46 -7.22
C VAL A 92 26.85 -4.90 -8.66
N ASP A 93 27.85 -5.75 -8.86
CA ASP A 93 28.28 -6.19 -10.20
C ASP A 93 27.20 -7.01 -10.93
N ILE A 94 26.31 -7.69 -10.20
CA ILE A 94 25.26 -8.54 -10.80
C ILE A 94 24.20 -7.67 -11.49
N LYS A 95 24.02 -6.41 -11.09
CA LYS A 95 23.09 -5.48 -11.77
C LYS A 95 23.44 -5.29 -13.25
N GLN A 96 24.71 -5.44 -13.63
CA GLN A 96 25.16 -5.29 -15.02
C GLN A 96 24.71 -6.44 -15.93
N LEU A 97 24.26 -7.57 -15.35
CA LEU A 97 23.83 -8.74 -16.12
C LEU A 97 22.44 -8.56 -16.76
N GLY A 98 21.64 -7.59 -16.29
CA GLY A 98 20.28 -7.32 -16.72
C GLY A 98 19.26 -7.38 -15.58
N TRP A 99 18.00 -7.68 -15.90
CA TRP A 99 16.90 -7.67 -14.93
C TRP A 99 16.82 -9.01 -14.19
N ILE A 100 17.22 -9.02 -12.92
CA ILE A 100 17.21 -10.22 -12.09
C ILE A 100 15.78 -10.51 -11.66
N THR A 101 15.30 -11.70 -12.00
CA THR A 101 13.90 -12.11 -11.80
C THR A 101 13.74 -13.13 -10.68
N LYS A 102 14.80 -13.89 -10.35
CA LYS A 102 14.74 -14.94 -9.32
C LYS A 102 16.13 -15.22 -8.75
N VAL A 103 16.21 -15.58 -7.47
CA VAL A 103 17.41 -16.13 -6.83
C VAL A 103 17.14 -17.53 -6.30
N MET A 104 18.18 -18.35 -6.23
CA MET A 104 18.14 -19.66 -5.58
C MET A 104 19.48 -19.94 -4.93
N ALA A 105 19.46 -20.62 -3.79
CA ALA A 105 20.67 -21.11 -3.14
C ALA A 105 20.42 -22.52 -2.60
N GLY A 106 21.48 -23.33 -2.63
CA GLY A 106 21.45 -24.72 -2.19
C GLY A 106 22.87 -25.28 -2.12
N GLY A 107 23.16 -26.02 -1.05
CA GLY A 107 24.53 -26.50 -0.83
C GLY A 107 25.50 -25.32 -0.67
N THR A 108 26.61 -25.37 -1.39
CA THR A 108 27.59 -24.28 -1.46
C THR A 108 27.35 -23.33 -2.64
N MET A 109 26.27 -23.54 -3.39
CA MET A 109 26.01 -22.84 -4.64
C MET A 109 24.83 -21.88 -4.50
N CYS A 110 24.86 -20.82 -5.30
CA CYS A 110 23.74 -19.92 -5.55
C CYS A 110 23.66 -19.61 -7.04
N ALA A 111 22.47 -19.31 -7.53
CA ALA A 111 22.23 -18.90 -8.90
C ALA A 111 21.14 -17.82 -8.94
N CYS A 112 21.12 -17.05 -10.02
CA CYS A 112 20.03 -16.13 -10.30
C CYS A 112 19.54 -16.30 -11.74
N LYS A 113 18.25 -16.02 -11.95
CA LYS A 113 17.65 -15.96 -13.28
C LYS A 113 17.63 -14.51 -13.72
N VAL A 114 18.18 -14.24 -14.90
CA VAL A 114 18.30 -12.89 -15.44
C VAL A 114 17.57 -12.81 -16.78
N LEU A 115 16.87 -11.71 -17.00
CA LEU A 115 16.21 -11.39 -18.26
C LEU A 115 17.14 -10.47 -19.06
N ASN A 116 17.73 -11.03 -20.12
CA ASN A 116 18.69 -10.35 -21.00
C ASN A 116 18.68 -10.97 -22.42
N PRO A 117 18.34 -10.23 -23.49
CA PRO A 117 17.82 -8.86 -23.45
C PRO A 117 16.44 -8.85 -22.80
N ALA A 118 16.10 -7.74 -22.15
CA ALA A 118 14.79 -7.57 -21.55
C ALA A 118 13.78 -6.98 -22.54
N PRO A 119 12.50 -7.41 -22.50
CA PRO A 119 11.41 -6.71 -23.14
C PRO A 119 11.43 -5.21 -22.79
N LEU A 120 11.03 -4.37 -23.74
CA LEU A 120 11.14 -2.90 -23.62
C LEU A 120 10.35 -2.36 -22.43
N GLU A 121 9.23 -3.00 -22.08
CA GLU A 121 8.36 -2.65 -20.98
C GLU A 121 8.89 -3.08 -19.60
N SER A 122 9.97 -3.86 -19.52
CA SER A 122 10.42 -4.50 -18.29
C SER A 122 10.67 -3.49 -17.18
N GLU A 123 11.34 -2.38 -17.48
CA GLU A 123 11.62 -1.33 -16.49
C GLU A 123 10.32 -0.81 -15.84
N ALA A 124 9.29 -0.53 -16.64
CA ALA A 124 8.00 -0.05 -16.15
C ALA A 124 7.24 -1.11 -15.34
N VAL A 125 7.40 -2.39 -15.68
CA VAL A 125 6.84 -3.52 -14.92
C VAL A 125 7.53 -3.68 -13.56
N PHE A 126 8.87 -3.58 -13.51
CA PHE A 126 9.61 -3.63 -12.26
C PHE A 126 9.28 -2.42 -11.38
N GLU A 127 9.15 -1.22 -11.96
CA GLU A 127 8.67 -0.02 -11.27
C GLU A 127 7.26 -0.23 -10.68
N LEU A 128 6.34 -0.83 -11.45
CA LEU A 128 5.00 -1.18 -10.97
C LEU A 128 5.09 -2.08 -9.74
N ALA A 129 5.88 -3.16 -9.82
CA ALA A 129 5.99 -4.13 -8.75
C ALA A 129 6.62 -3.56 -7.48
N ALA A 130 7.71 -2.80 -7.62
CA ALA A 130 8.40 -2.19 -6.50
C ALA A 130 7.51 -1.17 -5.78
N THR A 131 6.85 -0.30 -6.53
CA THR A 131 5.94 0.70 -5.95
C THR A 131 4.67 0.05 -5.37
N GLU A 132 4.20 -1.07 -5.92
CA GLU A 132 3.06 -1.82 -5.38
C GLU A 132 3.39 -2.46 -4.04
N ARG A 133 4.58 -3.08 -3.91
CA ARG A 133 5.05 -3.63 -2.62
C ARG A 133 5.21 -2.53 -1.57
N ALA A 134 5.78 -1.39 -1.93
CA ALA A 134 5.88 -0.23 -1.04
C ALA A 134 4.48 0.25 -0.59
N PHE A 135 3.55 0.36 -1.53
CA PHE A 135 2.17 0.74 -1.24
C PHE A 135 1.48 -0.24 -0.27
N TYR A 136 1.56 -1.55 -0.52
CA TYR A 136 1.00 -2.57 0.38
C TYR A 136 1.64 -2.57 1.76
N ASN A 137 2.96 -2.37 1.84
CA ASN A 137 3.66 -2.25 3.12
C ASN A 137 3.10 -1.09 3.94
N GLN A 138 2.78 0.04 3.30
CA GLN A 138 2.12 1.17 3.97
C GLN A 138 0.69 0.82 4.40
N LEU A 139 -0.10 0.12 3.59
CA LEU A 139 -1.45 -0.34 3.99
C LEU A 139 -1.43 -1.29 5.20
N ILE A 140 -0.47 -2.21 5.23
CA ILE A 140 -0.24 -3.11 6.37
C ILE A 140 0.23 -2.33 7.59
N LYS A 141 1.09 -1.32 7.44
CA LYS A 141 1.51 -0.43 8.53
C LYS A 141 0.30 0.30 9.11
N THR A 142 -0.54 0.90 8.28
CA THR A 142 -1.81 1.54 8.69
C THR A 142 -2.71 0.58 9.45
N SER A 143 -2.86 -0.65 8.96
CA SER A 143 -3.66 -1.68 9.65
C SER A 143 -3.10 -2.02 11.04
N ASN A 144 -1.79 -2.20 11.14
CA ASN A 144 -1.13 -2.65 12.37
C ASN A 144 -1.05 -1.56 13.44
N VAL A 145 -0.80 -0.32 13.02
CA VAL A 145 -0.48 0.78 13.92
C VAL A 145 -1.73 1.60 14.29
N LEU A 146 -2.72 1.68 13.40
CA LEU A 146 -3.93 2.47 13.61
C LEU A 146 -5.17 1.58 13.74
N LEU A 147 -5.53 0.81 12.72
CA LEU A 147 -6.87 0.20 12.65
C LEU A 147 -7.08 -0.96 13.65
N ARG A 148 -6.13 -1.89 13.76
CA ARG A 148 -6.24 -3.01 14.72
C ARG A 148 -6.21 -2.54 16.17
N PRO A 149 -5.29 -1.64 16.60
CA PRO A 149 -5.34 -1.06 17.94
C PRO A 149 -6.64 -0.31 18.20
N LEU A 150 -7.14 0.44 17.21
CA LEU A 150 -8.41 1.16 17.31
C LEU A 150 -9.57 0.20 17.59
N GLN A 151 -9.68 -0.92 16.86
CA GLN A 151 -10.73 -1.92 17.07
C GLN A 151 -10.67 -2.62 18.43
N LYS A 152 -9.47 -2.68 19.05
CA LYS A 152 -9.24 -3.28 20.37
C LYS A 152 -9.35 -2.29 21.53
N SER A 153 -9.54 -1.01 21.24
CA SER A 153 -9.56 0.03 22.26
C SER A 153 -10.84 -0.01 23.10
N SER A 154 -10.75 0.52 24.33
CA SER A 154 -11.91 0.73 25.20
C SER A 154 -12.94 1.64 24.54
N PHE A 155 -12.50 2.71 23.85
CA PHE A 155 -13.38 3.65 23.17
C PHE A 155 -14.21 2.98 22.07
N TYR A 156 -13.61 2.10 21.26
CA TYR A 156 -14.34 1.39 20.21
C TYR A 156 -15.38 0.44 20.80
N THR A 157 -15.06 -0.17 21.93
CA THR A 157 -15.97 -1.06 22.66
C THR A 157 -17.18 -0.28 23.20
N SER A 158 -16.96 0.88 23.82
CA SER A 158 -18.01 1.72 24.40
C SER A 158 -18.80 2.56 23.40
N MET A 159 -18.30 2.75 22.17
CA MET A 159 -18.98 3.54 21.14
C MET A 159 -20.37 2.97 20.80
N GLY A 160 -21.38 3.85 20.76
CA GLY A 160 -22.73 3.52 20.32
C GLY A 160 -22.77 3.04 18.86
N VAL A 161 -23.68 2.10 18.57
CA VAL A 161 -23.71 1.41 17.27
C VAL A 161 -23.98 2.36 16.10
N TYR A 162 -24.95 3.27 16.24
CA TYR A 162 -25.37 4.20 15.20
C TYR A 162 -25.04 5.65 15.57
N PRO A 163 -24.58 6.49 14.62
CA PRO A 163 -24.10 6.13 13.27
C PRO A 163 -22.62 5.73 13.23
N TYR A 164 -21.82 6.06 14.25
CA TYR A 164 -20.37 6.09 14.11
C TYR A 164 -19.69 4.72 14.12
N LYS A 165 -20.09 3.80 15.01
CA LYS A 165 -19.41 2.49 15.13
C LYS A 165 -19.65 1.61 13.92
N SER A 166 -20.87 1.58 13.40
CA SER A 166 -21.20 0.82 12.19
C SER A 166 -20.43 1.33 10.98
N LEU A 167 -20.35 2.65 10.79
CA LEU A 167 -19.59 3.25 9.70
C LEU A 167 -18.09 3.04 9.82
N LEU A 168 -17.52 3.24 11.01
CA LEU A 168 -16.11 2.97 11.25
C LEU A 168 -15.77 1.50 10.99
N ARG A 169 -16.64 0.58 11.43
CA ARG A 169 -16.49 -0.85 11.14
C ARG A 169 -16.54 -1.12 9.63
N ASN A 170 -17.47 -0.52 8.91
CA ASN A 170 -17.61 -0.71 7.45
C ASN A 170 -16.37 -0.18 6.71
N MET A 171 -15.89 1.02 7.05
CA MET A 171 -14.68 1.60 6.49
C MET A 171 -13.45 0.73 6.77
N VAL A 172 -13.27 0.24 8.00
CA VAL A 172 -12.16 -0.67 8.36
C VAL A 172 -12.24 -1.99 7.59
N ALA A 173 -13.45 -2.56 7.43
CA ALA A 173 -13.65 -3.79 6.67
C ALA A 173 -13.32 -3.58 5.18
N ALA A 174 -13.78 -2.48 4.59
CA ALA A 174 -13.49 -2.13 3.20
C ALA A 174 -12.00 -1.85 2.98
N PHE A 175 -11.32 -1.18 3.93
CA PHE A 175 -9.86 -1.01 3.91
C PHE A 175 -9.13 -2.36 3.94
N GLY A 176 -9.60 -3.29 4.78
CA GLY A 176 -9.06 -4.65 4.85
C GLY A 176 -9.25 -5.43 3.55
N ALA A 177 -10.41 -5.34 2.92
CA ALA A 177 -10.70 -5.95 1.62
C ALA A 177 -9.81 -5.39 0.50
N LEU A 178 -9.66 -4.05 0.46
CA LEU A 178 -8.73 -3.38 -0.45
C LEU A 178 -7.30 -3.88 -0.24
N THR A 179 -6.80 -3.85 1.01
CA THR A 179 -5.45 -4.29 1.36
C THR A 179 -5.20 -5.73 0.94
N LYS A 180 -6.18 -6.63 1.17
CA LYS A 180 -6.10 -8.03 0.73
C LYS A 180 -5.95 -8.13 -0.79
N LYS A 181 -6.77 -7.40 -1.55
CA LYS A 181 -6.74 -7.42 -3.02
C LYS A 181 -5.41 -6.91 -3.58
N ILE A 182 -4.85 -5.87 -2.99
CA ILE A 182 -3.50 -5.38 -3.32
C ILE A 182 -2.44 -6.46 -3.05
N GLY A 183 -2.53 -7.16 -1.91
CA GLY A 183 -1.62 -8.27 -1.59
C GLY A 183 -1.70 -9.44 -2.59
N GLU A 184 -2.91 -9.77 -3.06
CA GLU A 184 -3.10 -10.73 -4.15
C GLU A 184 -2.42 -10.27 -5.44
N GLY A 185 -2.57 -8.98 -5.79
CA GLY A 185 -1.93 -8.36 -6.96
C GLY A 185 -0.40 -8.42 -6.91
N ILE A 186 0.21 -8.15 -5.76
CA ILE A 186 1.68 -8.24 -5.58
C ILE A 186 2.18 -9.66 -5.76
N THR A 187 1.46 -10.63 -5.20
CA THR A 187 1.85 -12.04 -5.30
C THR A 187 1.80 -12.49 -6.76
N ASP A 188 0.76 -12.11 -7.48
CA ASP A 188 0.64 -12.34 -8.91
C ASP A 188 1.75 -11.65 -9.71
N LEU A 189 1.99 -10.37 -9.47
CA LEU A 189 3.00 -9.59 -10.19
C LEU A 189 4.43 -10.09 -9.91
N THR A 190 4.70 -10.57 -8.70
CA THR A 190 6.00 -11.21 -8.38
C THR A 190 6.17 -12.52 -9.15
N LYS A 191 5.13 -13.35 -9.23
CA LYS A 191 5.16 -14.58 -10.05
C LYS A 191 5.30 -14.29 -11.53
N TYR A 192 4.63 -13.24 -12.00
CA TYR A 192 4.76 -12.74 -13.37
C TYR A 192 6.22 -12.41 -13.68
N ILE A 193 6.88 -11.62 -12.83
CA ILE A 193 8.29 -11.23 -12.97
C ILE A 193 9.20 -12.46 -12.95
N GLN A 194 9.04 -13.34 -11.96
CA GLN A 194 9.85 -14.56 -11.81
C GLN A 194 9.76 -15.49 -13.02
N ASN A 195 8.57 -15.59 -13.61
CA ASN A 195 8.30 -16.52 -14.70
C ASN A 195 8.41 -15.89 -16.10
N ALA A 196 8.56 -14.57 -16.21
CA ALA A 196 8.43 -13.83 -17.47
C ALA A 196 7.13 -14.20 -18.22
N SER A 197 6.01 -14.20 -17.48
CA SER A 197 4.69 -14.53 -18.05
C SER A 197 4.19 -13.43 -19.00
N PRO A 198 3.20 -13.68 -19.87
CA PRO A 198 2.58 -12.63 -20.68
C PRO A 198 1.75 -11.64 -19.85
N LEU A 199 1.79 -10.33 -20.18
CA LEU A 199 1.16 -9.24 -19.40
C LEU A 199 -0.35 -9.45 -19.18
N ASN A 200 -1.04 -9.99 -20.17
CA ASN A 200 -2.49 -10.23 -20.13
C ASN A 200 -2.93 -11.28 -19.09
N ARG A 201 -1.99 -12.04 -18.50
CA ARG A 201 -2.29 -12.98 -17.41
C ARG A 201 -2.19 -12.35 -16.03
N SER A 202 -1.69 -11.12 -15.91
CA SER A 202 -1.62 -10.46 -14.61
C SER A 202 -3.01 -10.09 -14.09
N LEU A 203 -3.24 -10.29 -12.79
CA LEU A 203 -4.47 -9.88 -12.11
C LEU A 203 -4.67 -8.36 -12.15
N LEU A 204 -3.60 -7.58 -11.98
CA LEU A 204 -3.68 -6.13 -11.92
C LEU A 204 -3.92 -5.52 -13.31
N LEU A 205 -3.43 -6.16 -14.37
CA LEU A 205 -3.50 -5.63 -15.73
C LEU A 205 -4.62 -6.29 -16.57
N GLY A 206 -4.76 -7.61 -16.51
CA GLY A 206 -5.73 -8.39 -17.28
C GLY A 206 -7.08 -8.61 -16.59
N PHE A 207 -7.13 -8.52 -15.25
CA PHE A 207 -8.34 -8.77 -14.45
C PHE A 207 -8.62 -7.66 -13.42
N HIS A 208 -8.38 -6.41 -13.81
CA HIS A 208 -8.43 -5.21 -12.95
C HIS A 208 -9.82 -4.88 -12.39
N GLY A 209 -10.90 -5.41 -12.97
CA GLY A 209 -12.27 -5.11 -12.54
C GLY A 209 -12.52 -5.33 -11.04
N GLN A 210 -11.90 -6.36 -10.44
CA GLN A 210 -11.99 -6.62 -9.00
C GLN A 210 -11.23 -5.56 -8.17
N PHE A 211 -10.15 -4.99 -8.71
CA PHE A 211 -9.43 -3.90 -8.07
C PHE A 211 -10.27 -2.62 -8.10
N LEU A 212 -10.87 -2.29 -9.25
CA LEU A 212 -11.78 -1.15 -9.35
C LEU A 212 -12.90 -1.24 -8.31
N GLU A 213 -13.47 -2.42 -8.11
CA GLU A 213 -14.57 -2.63 -7.18
C GLU A 213 -14.18 -2.41 -5.72
N VAL A 214 -13.05 -2.98 -5.27
CA VAL A 214 -12.60 -2.76 -3.87
C VAL A 214 -12.28 -1.28 -3.59
N PHE A 215 -11.78 -0.53 -4.59
CA PHE A 215 -11.59 0.92 -4.45
C PHE A 215 -12.93 1.67 -4.35
N ARG A 216 -13.95 1.27 -5.12
CA ARG A 216 -15.30 1.86 -5.03
C ARG A 216 -15.94 1.59 -3.67
N THR A 217 -15.94 0.34 -3.21
CA THR A 217 -16.50 -0.02 -1.90
C THR A 217 -15.80 0.73 -0.76
N TYR A 218 -14.46 0.85 -0.84
CA TYR A 218 -13.70 1.61 0.15
C TYR A 218 -14.02 3.11 0.10
N SER A 219 -14.10 3.70 -1.09
CA SER A 219 -14.47 5.11 -1.28
C SER A 219 -15.85 5.42 -0.73
N GLN A 220 -16.85 4.58 -1.00
CA GLN A 220 -18.19 4.77 -0.47
C GLN A 220 -18.19 4.79 1.06
N SER A 221 -17.57 3.79 1.69
CA SER A 221 -17.51 3.70 3.16
C SER A 221 -16.72 4.87 3.78
N PHE A 222 -15.65 5.32 3.10
CA PHE A 222 -14.87 6.49 3.50
C PHE A 222 -15.71 7.78 3.37
N SER A 223 -16.38 7.99 2.24
CA SER A 223 -17.25 9.13 1.97
C SER A 223 -18.39 9.24 2.98
N ASP A 224 -19.04 8.12 3.31
CA ASP A 224 -20.11 8.07 4.32
C ASP A 224 -19.60 8.48 5.70
N PHE A 225 -18.40 8.03 6.06
CA PHE A 225 -17.77 8.38 7.32
C PHE A 225 -17.32 9.86 7.39
N VAL A 226 -16.83 10.41 6.27
CA VAL A 226 -16.53 11.85 6.13
C VAL A 226 -17.80 12.67 6.28
N ALA A 227 -18.88 12.33 5.55
CA ALA A 227 -20.10 13.12 5.48
C ALA A 227 -20.76 13.35 6.85
N VAL A 228 -20.62 12.40 7.77
CA VAL A 228 -21.18 12.52 9.14
C VAL A 228 -20.21 13.14 10.16
N GLY A 229 -19.00 13.54 9.75
CA GLY A 229 -17.95 14.04 10.65
C GLY A 229 -17.37 12.93 11.55
N GLY A 230 -17.30 11.70 11.03
CA GLY A 230 -16.87 10.52 11.80
C GLY A 230 -15.44 10.61 12.33
N PHE A 231 -14.54 11.24 11.57
CA PHE A 231 -13.15 11.48 11.98
C PHE A 231 -13.08 12.38 13.21
N ASP A 232 -13.76 13.53 13.20
CA ASP A 232 -13.79 14.47 14.32
C ASP A 232 -14.47 13.86 15.56
N TYR A 233 -15.56 13.11 15.36
CA TYR A 233 -16.20 12.36 16.43
C TYR A 233 -15.21 11.37 17.09
N CYS A 234 -14.55 10.54 16.30
CA CYS A 234 -13.65 9.51 16.84
C CYS A 234 -12.47 10.11 17.59
N THR A 235 -11.84 11.17 17.07
CA THR A 235 -10.68 11.77 17.73
C THR A 235 -11.04 12.57 18.97
N ARG A 236 -12.27 13.09 19.05
CA ARG A 236 -12.77 13.78 20.24
C ARG A 236 -13.19 12.79 21.33
N THR A 237 -13.97 11.78 20.98
CA THR A 237 -14.48 10.79 21.95
C THR A 237 -13.41 9.77 22.36
N GLY A 238 -12.46 9.47 21.48
CA GLY A 238 -11.33 8.58 21.73
C GLY A 238 -10.01 9.31 21.94
N SER A 239 -10.01 10.53 22.51
CA SER A 239 -8.83 11.40 22.61
C SER A 239 -7.60 10.69 23.18
N GLU A 240 -7.75 9.98 24.31
CA GLU A 240 -6.67 9.22 24.96
C GLU A 240 -6.01 8.19 24.02
N PHE A 241 -6.80 7.56 23.15
CA PHE A 241 -6.28 6.60 22.17
C PHE A 241 -5.46 7.34 21.10
N PHE A 242 -6.01 8.43 20.55
CA PHE A 242 -5.36 9.18 19.48
C PHE A 242 -4.11 9.95 19.95
N GLU A 243 -4.06 10.37 21.21
CA GLU A 243 -2.85 10.93 21.84
C GLU A 243 -1.73 9.89 21.89
N LYS A 244 -2.04 8.65 22.33
CA LYS A 244 -1.06 7.56 22.40
C LYS A 244 -0.45 7.20 21.04
N ILE A 245 -1.23 7.31 19.96
CA ILE A 245 -0.78 6.97 18.60
C ILE A 245 -0.42 8.20 17.75
N GLN A 246 -0.34 9.41 18.33
CA GLN A 246 -0.22 10.65 17.57
C GLN A 246 1.02 10.69 16.67
N GLY A 247 2.19 10.26 17.17
CA GLY A 247 3.40 10.18 16.36
C GLY A 247 3.27 9.21 15.20
N SER A 248 2.65 8.06 15.47
CA SER A 248 2.41 7.02 14.48
C SER A 248 1.43 7.45 13.37
N ILE A 249 0.31 8.08 13.72
CA ILE A 249 -0.67 8.54 12.72
C ILE A 249 -0.13 9.69 11.87
N ARG A 250 0.72 10.53 12.47
CA ARG A 250 1.46 11.58 11.76
C ARG A 250 2.39 10.99 10.70
N ASP A 251 3.19 9.99 11.07
CA ASP A 251 4.05 9.26 10.14
C ASP A 251 3.26 8.60 9.00
N LEU A 252 2.08 8.05 9.29
CA LEU A 252 1.20 7.44 8.28
C LEU A 252 0.62 8.47 7.30
N SER A 253 0.40 9.70 7.77
CA SER A 253 -0.14 10.80 6.97
C SER A 253 0.91 11.63 6.23
N GLU A 254 2.20 11.30 6.39
CA GLU A 254 3.34 12.05 5.84
C GLU A 254 3.34 13.55 6.21
N GLU A 255 2.74 13.91 7.36
CA GLU A 255 2.60 15.29 7.82
C GLU A 255 3.78 15.73 8.68
N LYS A 256 4.43 16.83 8.28
CA LYS A 256 5.57 17.43 8.98
C LYS A 256 5.13 18.47 10.02
N ASP A 257 4.00 19.13 9.80
CA ASP A 257 3.49 20.17 10.69
C ASP A 257 2.84 19.58 11.94
N LYS A 258 3.48 19.80 13.09
CA LYS A 258 3.04 19.32 14.41
C LYS A 258 1.69 19.91 14.86
N SER A 259 1.26 21.05 14.30
CA SER A 259 0.01 21.72 14.67
C SER A 259 -1.25 21.02 14.14
N VAL A 260 -1.10 20.14 13.14
CA VAL A 260 -2.24 19.48 12.50
C VAL A 260 -2.99 18.58 13.48
N ALA A 261 -4.30 18.81 13.57
CA ALA A 261 -5.22 18.09 14.46
C ALA A 261 -5.31 16.60 14.13
N SER A 262 -5.50 15.76 15.16
CA SER A 262 -5.60 14.31 15.03
C SER A 262 -6.69 13.86 14.06
N SER A 263 -7.82 14.58 13.95
CA SER A 263 -8.88 14.25 13.00
C SER A 263 -8.42 14.37 11.55
N SER A 264 -7.66 15.42 11.25
CA SER A 264 -7.05 15.63 9.93
C SER A 264 -5.98 14.58 9.63
N LEU A 265 -5.14 14.22 10.61
CA LEU A 265 -4.16 13.15 10.45
C LEU A 265 -4.85 11.80 10.18
N PHE A 266 -5.93 11.49 10.91
CA PHE A 266 -6.70 10.26 10.71
C PHE A 266 -7.39 10.23 9.34
N LEU A 267 -8.02 11.32 8.94
CA LEU A 267 -8.62 11.46 7.62
C LEU A 267 -7.59 11.24 6.52
N ARG A 268 -6.41 11.88 6.60
CA ARG A 268 -5.33 11.73 5.61
C ARG A 268 -4.79 10.31 5.54
N ALA A 269 -4.56 9.67 6.68
CA ALA A 269 -4.13 8.27 6.73
C ALA A 269 -5.15 7.32 6.05
N MET A 270 -6.45 7.58 6.21
CA MET A 270 -7.51 6.82 5.53
C MET A 270 -7.68 7.22 4.06
N ARG A 271 -7.37 8.45 3.67
CA ARG A 271 -7.42 8.91 2.28
C ARG A 271 -6.26 8.39 1.43
N TYR A 272 -5.15 8.01 2.08
CA TYR A 272 -3.91 7.56 1.42
C TYR A 272 -4.16 6.60 0.24
N PRO A 273 -4.95 5.50 0.34
CA PRO A 273 -5.05 4.54 -0.76
C PRO A 273 -5.45 5.14 -2.13
N PHE A 274 -6.20 6.23 -2.15
CA PHE A 274 -6.72 6.82 -3.39
C PHE A 274 -5.66 7.53 -4.25
N PHE A 275 -4.49 7.90 -3.70
CA PHE A 275 -3.41 8.48 -4.53
C PHE A 275 -2.95 7.46 -5.58
N ARG A 276 -3.02 6.16 -5.25
CA ARG A 276 -2.51 5.07 -6.09
C ARG A 276 -3.18 4.99 -7.45
N LEU A 277 -4.43 5.46 -7.58
CA LEU A 277 -5.15 5.49 -8.86
C LEU A 277 -4.43 6.34 -9.91
N VAL A 278 -3.77 7.42 -9.49
CA VAL A 278 -2.96 8.26 -10.39
C VAL A 278 -1.74 7.49 -10.87
N GLU A 279 -1.08 6.76 -9.97
CA GLU A 279 0.09 5.94 -10.30
C GLU A 279 -0.25 4.77 -11.21
N TYR A 280 -1.41 4.12 -11.01
CA TYR A 280 -1.86 3.07 -11.93
C TYR A 280 -2.08 3.60 -13.34
N SER A 281 -2.75 4.74 -13.50
CA SER A 281 -2.91 5.37 -14.82
C SER A 281 -1.56 5.72 -15.45
N ARG A 282 -0.66 6.36 -14.68
CA ARG A 282 0.67 6.76 -15.15
C ARG A 282 1.52 5.57 -15.59
N ILE A 283 1.66 4.55 -14.75
CA ILE A 283 2.52 3.39 -15.02
C ILE A 283 1.93 2.52 -16.13
N THR A 284 0.60 2.33 -16.16
CA THR A 284 -0.06 1.59 -17.25
C THR A 284 0.15 2.29 -18.60
N THR A 285 0.10 3.63 -18.62
CA THR A 285 0.42 4.43 -19.83
C THR A 285 1.87 4.20 -20.27
N LYS A 286 2.83 4.19 -19.32
CA LYS A 286 4.24 3.90 -19.60
C LYS A 286 4.42 2.50 -20.21
N ILE A 287 3.78 1.47 -19.64
CA ILE A 287 3.82 0.10 -20.16
C ILE A 287 3.18 0.03 -21.57
N ALA A 288 2.02 0.66 -21.78
CA ALA A 288 1.33 0.67 -23.07
C ALA A 288 2.14 1.34 -24.19
N ALA A 289 2.92 2.37 -23.85
CA ALA A 289 3.80 3.05 -24.82
C ALA A 289 4.99 2.18 -25.25
N MET A 290 5.48 1.31 -24.35
CA MET A 290 6.63 0.44 -24.59
C MET A 290 6.25 -0.91 -25.21
N THR A 291 5.00 -1.34 -25.04
CA THR A 291 4.50 -2.63 -25.54
C THR A 291 4.36 -2.61 -27.06
N THR A 292 4.93 -3.62 -27.73
CA THR A 292 4.88 -3.77 -29.19
C THR A 292 3.68 -4.59 -29.70
N ILE A 293 3.01 -5.32 -28.81
CA ILE A 293 1.88 -6.20 -29.14
C ILE A 293 0.57 -5.38 -29.18
N PRO A 294 -0.08 -5.21 -30.36
CA PRO A 294 -1.25 -4.34 -30.51
C PRO A 294 -2.44 -4.69 -29.61
N GLU A 295 -2.72 -5.98 -29.44
CA GLU A 295 -3.85 -6.44 -28.62
C GLU A 295 -3.65 -6.07 -27.15
N ILE A 296 -2.44 -6.27 -26.63
CA ILE A 296 -2.08 -5.91 -25.25
C ILE A 296 -2.08 -4.39 -25.11
N LYS A 297 -1.57 -3.65 -26.10
CA LYS A 297 -1.57 -2.19 -26.08
C LYS A 297 -3.00 -1.62 -25.99
N ASN A 298 -3.93 -2.14 -26.77
CA ASN A 298 -5.34 -1.71 -26.73
C ASN A 298 -5.98 -2.04 -25.37
N GLN A 299 -5.69 -3.21 -24.80
CA GLN A 299 -6.16 -3.58 -23.46
C GLN A 299 -5.63 -2.62 -22.39
N LEU A 300 -4.33 -2.29 -22.43
CA LEU A 300 -3.72 -1.35 -21.49
C LEU A 300 -4.27 0.07 -21.65
N GLN A 301 -4.59 0.51 -22.87
CA GLN A 301 -5.24 1.81 -23.10
C GLN A 301 -6.65 1.86 -22.51
N SER A 302 -7.44 0.79 -22.67
CA SER A 302 -8.74 0.67 -21.98
C SER A 302 -8.58 0.70 -20.47
N LEU A 303 -7.57 0.02 -19.93
CA LEU A 303 -7.25 0.01 -18.50
C LEU A 303 -6.90 1.41 -17.97
N VAL A 304 -6.14 2.21 -18.73
CA VAL A 304 -5.85 3.61 -18.38
C VAL A 304 -7.15 4.42 -18.25
N LEU A 305 -8.07 4.29 -19.21
CA LEU A 305 -9.37 4.97 -19.15
C LEU A 305 -10.19 4.57 -17.93
N ASP A 306 -10.16 3.28 -17.55
CA ASP A 306 -10.83 2.79 -16.36
C ASP A 306 -10.25 3.39 -15.07
N TRP A 307 -8.91 3.48 -14.96
CA TRP A 307 -8.25 4.10 -13.81
C TRP A 307 -8.54 5.59 -13.70
N ASP A 308 -8.46 6.33 -14.81
CA ASP A 308 -8.75 7.76 -14.86
C ASP A 308 -10.24 8.04 -14.56
N GLY A 309 -11.13 7.25 -15.15
CA GLY A 309 -12.57 7.32 -14.87
C GLY A 309 -12.88 7.08 -13.40
N LEU A 310 -12.26 6.06 -12.80
CA LEU A 310 -12.41 5.78 -11.37
C LEU A 310 -11.87 6.93 -10.52
N LYS A 311 -10.64 7.38 -10.76
CA LYS A 311 -10.02 8.52 -10.05
C LYS A 311 -10.93 9.74 -10.05
N ASN A 312 -11.46 10.12 -11.21
CA ASN A 312 -12.32 11.30 -11.36
C ASN A 312 -13.61 11.14 -10.57
N LYS A 313 -14.26 9.97 -10.67
CA LYS A 313 -15.47 9.66 -9.90
C LYS A 313 -15.24 9.75 -8.40
N LEU A 314 -14.24 9.04 -7.86
CA LEU A 314 -13.98 9.02 -6.42
C LEU A 314 -13.54 10.39 -5.90
N THR A 315 -12.78 11.15 -6.69
CA THR A 315 -12.40 12.52 -6.32
C THR A 315 -13.62 13.43 -6.18
N SER A 316 -14.56 13.35 -7.12
CA SER A 316 -15.82 14.08 -7.04
C SER A 316 -16.64 13.68 -5.81
N GLU A 317 -16.78 12.37 -5.58
CA GLU A 317 -17.51 11.81 -4.44
C GLU A 317 -16.94 12.30 -3.09
N HIS A 318 -15.61 12.25 -2.93
CA HIS A 318 -14.95 12.73 -1.72
C HIS A 318 -15.14 14.24 -1.50
N LYS A 319 -15.13 15.04 -2.57
CA LYS A 319 -15.41 16.49 -2.48
C LYS A 319 -16.84 16.75 -2.03
N THR A 320 -17.81 16.01 -2.58
CA THR A 320 -19.22 16.12 -2.16
C THR A 320 -19.41 15.71 -0.70
N ALA A 321 -18.75 14.63 -0.24
CA ALA A 321 -18.80 14.21 1.15
C ALA A 321 -18.23 15.28 2.10
N ASP A 322 -17.10 15.89 1.74
CA ASP A 322 -16.49 16.96 2.55
C ASP A 322 -17.34 18.24 2.57
N ALA A 323 -17.90 18.64 1.43
CA ALA A 323 -18.85 19.76 1.36
C ALA A 323 -20.11 19.49 2.21
N THR A 324 -20.57 18.24 2.24
CA THR A 324 -21.70 17.81 3.09
C THR A 324 -21.37 17.94 4.56
N ARG A 325 -20.18 17.51 4.97
CA ARG A 325 -19.70 17.65 6.35
C ARG A 325 -19.64 19.12 6.77
N LEU A 326 -19.00 19.97 5.96
CA LEU A 326 -18.89 21.41 6.22
C LEU A 326 -20.26 22.09 6.32
N PHE A 327 -21.21 21.69 5.48
CA PHE A 327 -22.59 22.17 5.59
C PHE A 327 -23.22 21.82 6.93
N TRP A 328 -23.06 20.57 7.40
CA TRP A 328 -23.60 20.19 8.71
C TRP A 328 -22.93 20.91 9.87
N ASP A 329 -21.66 21.25 9.76
CA ASP A 329 -20.94 21.98 10.80
C ASP A 329 -21.37 23.47 10.85
N ALA A 330 -21.84 24.01 9.73
CA ALA A 330 -22.39 25.37 9.63
C ALA A 330 -23.91 25.46 9.88
N ALA A 331 -24.61 24.32 9.89
CA ALA A 331 -26.06 24.25 10.04
C ALA A 331 -26.51 24.38 11.51
N TYR A 332 -27.79 24.69 11.72
CA TYR A 332 -28.38 24.71 13.06
C TYR A 332 -28.27 23.30 13.72
N PRO A 333 -27.78 23.18 14.97
CA PRO A 333 -27.46 21.89 15.56
C PRO A 333 -28.60 20.85 15.54
N LYS A 334 -29.84 21.24 15.86
CA LYS A 334 -30.99 20.30 15.85
C LYS A 334 -31.33 19.81 14.44
N LEU A 335 -31.08 20.64 13.42
CA LEU A 335 -31.27 20.25 12.02
C LEU A 335 -30.18 19.27 11.60
N ALA A 336 -28.93 19.56 11.94
CA ALA A 336 -27.81 18.68 11.66
C ALA A 336 -28.01 17.31 12.34
N GLU A 337 -28.41 17.27 13.61
CA GLU A 337 -28.60 16.02 14.35
C GLU A 337 -29.68 15.11 13.75
N SER A 338 -30.78 15.69 13.25
CA SER A 338 -31.88 14.91 12.65
C SER A 338 -31.64 14.46 11.21
N LEU A 339 -30.81 15.19 10.43
CA LEU A 339 -30.62 14.92 9.01
C LEU A 339 -29.25 14.32 8.65
N ARG A 340 -28.27 14.37 9.56
CA ARG A 340 -26.90 13.85 9.34
C ARG A 340 -26.90 12.32 9.36
N ILE A 341 -27.18 11.74 8.22
CA ILE A 341 -27.15 10.28 7.96
C ILE A 341 -26.05 9.94 6.93
N PRO A 342 -25.57 8.69 6.88
CA PRO A 342 -24.34 8.34 6.19
C PRO A 342 -24.36 8.56 4.68
N ASP A 343 -25.48 8.26 4.02
CA ASP A 343 -25.69 8.28 2.58
C ASP A 343 -26.21 9.63 2.06
N ARG A 344 -26.53 10.57 2.96
CA ARG A 344 -26.99 11.91 2.56
C ARG A 344 -25.83 12.74 2.03
N ARG A 345 -26.07 13.46 0.95
CA ARG A 345 -25.10 14.36 0.29
C ARG A 345 -25.72 15.72 0.02
N LEU A 346 -24.93 16.76 0.21
CA LEU A 346 -25.26 18.11 -0.20
C LEU A 346 -25.23 18.19 -1.74
N LEU A 347 -26.36 18.56 -2.34
CA LEU A 347 -26.44 18.82 -3.78
C LEU A 347 -26.16 20.30 -4.07
N ARG A 348 -26.86 21.19 -3.35
CA ARG A 348 -26.75 22.66 -3.45
C ARG A 348 -27.14 23.30 -2.12
N GLU A 349 -26.65 24.50 -1.86
CA GLU A 349 -27.09 25.35 -0.74
C GLU A 349 -27.52 26.73 -1.24
N SER A 350 -28.49 27.34 -0.56
CA SER A 350 -29.05 28.64 -0.96
C SER A 350 -28.06 29.80 -0.91
N LYS A 351 -26.98 29.68 -0.12
CA LYS A 351 -25.90 30.68 -0.06
C LYS A 351 -25.16 30.81 -1.39
N THR A 352 -25.00 29.72 -2.12
CA THR A 352 -24.30 29.68 -3.42
C THR A 352 -25.28 29.61 -4.60
N HIS A 353 -26.48 29.08 -4.37
CA HIS A 353 -27.53 28.91 -5.36
C HIS A 353 -28.86 29.44 -4.81
N PRO A 354 -29.04 30.77 -4.74
CA PRO A 354 -30.25 31.36 -4.20
C PRO A 354 -31.48 30.92 -4.99
N LEU A 355 -32.54 30.57 -4.27
CA LEU A 355 -33.83 30.27 -4.88
C LEU A 355 -34.51 31.58 -5.26
N HIS A 356 -34.47 31.92 -6.55
CA HIS A 356 -35.27 33.01 -7.07
C HIS A 356 -36.71 32.53 -7.24
N MET A 357 -37.63 33.12 -6.46
CA MET A 357 -39.06 32.94 -6.72
C MET A 357 -39.39 33.66 -8.04
N PRO A 358 -39.86 32.94 -9.08
CA PRO A 358 -40.35 33.60 -10.27
C PRO A 358 -41.66 34.31 -9.89
N SER A 359 -41.63 35.65 -9.83
CA SER A 359 -42.79 36.53 -9.68
C SER A 359 -43.84 36.04 -8.67
N GLY A 360 -43.66 36.40 -7.39
CA GLY A 360 -44.71 36.26 -6.38
C GLY A 360 -45.90 37.15 -6.73
N GLY A 361 -46.79 36.65 -7.59
CA GLY A 361 -48.11 37.23 -7.78
C GLY A 361 -48.80 37.24 -6.41
N ARG A 362 -49.27 38.41 -5.98
CA ARG A 362 -50.08 38.54 -4.77
C ARG A 362 -51.24 37.56 -4.89
N PHE A 363 -51.29 36.56 -4.02
CA PHE A 363 -52.55 35.90 -3.71
C PHE A 363 -53.40 36.93 -2.96
N THR A 364 -54.20 37.69 -3.71
CA THR A 364 -55.25 38.52 -3.13
C THR A 364 -56.37 37.58 -2.69
N SER A 365 -56.63 37.61 -1.39
CA SER A 365 -57.71 36.96 -0.65
C SER A 365 -59.10 37.33 -1.14
#